data_AF-A0A817TZJ7-F1
#
_entry.id   AF-A0A817TZJ7-F1
#
_cell.length_a   1.000
_cell.length_b   1.000
_cell.length_c   1.000
_cell.angle_alpha   90.00
_cell.angle_beta   90.00
_cell.angle_gamma   90.00
#
_symmetry.space_group_name_H-M   'P 1'
#
loop_
_entity.id
_entity.type
_entity.pdbx_description
1 polymer ?
#
loop_
_entity_poly.entity_id
_entity_poly.type
_entity_poly.pdbx_seq_one_letter_code
_entity_poly.pdbx_strand_id
1 'polypeptide(L)'
;MREDIIPVGRPLSNSRCIIYDEFEQTVFVGQEGELFVGGGGHFAGYLNRDDLTVKALVKINGKLYYRTGDIVRMDSNGLINYIGRKDHQMKIHGQRIEAGEIERCLLETHITACVVVKFGDDHLVAYVQCSNIDEEVLRKYCRSRLPPFMVPSHFIVLNRLPLNANGKVDRKRLPIPDFLASSVSTTSKFTLPKTEMEERVHDLWREVLKTGDKRISTVTGFFSAGGHSLLFIKLYHHYQSIFNFDSHMLSITPFLQQATIIEHAKLLESIKLMHVKPKEWHSLHITEDAIIEQQILMSAASSFWLDSLRDFKIDQCLHLPFDRRRLSDEHRTGRGISASFNFNEDLSKTFLSIVSMYKTKPEYLALAIYYAFLFKLTNGDRDLCIVTNVHGRYKPELMSIIGMFANVIPLRCKFDPHWSFTQLLEEVQQMASDSLEHSYFPLQRILAQHSQTSKPAFLDTSFQFDSNTVQNIFTNVNIGDACLCFAPHSFKIGTDEIAS
;
A
#
# COMPACT_ATOMS: atom_id res chain seq x y z
N MET A 1 -31.63 14.45 2.78
CA MET A 1 -31.29 13.03 2.58
C MET A 1 -30.33 12.65 3.69
N ARG A 2 -30.69 11.70 4.55
CA ARG A 2 -29.79 11.23 5.62
C ARG A 2 -28.70 10.41 4.94
N GLU A 3 -27.43 10.79 5.12
CA GLU A 3 -26.31 9.95 4.73
C GLU A 3 -26.47 8.59 5.42
N ASP A 4 -26.45 7.51 4.66
CA ASP A 4 -26.46 6.15 5.21
C ASP A 4 -25.12 5.93 5.93
N ILE A 5 -25.09 6.28 7.21
CA ILE A 5 -23.94 6.02 8.08
C ILE A 5 -23.86 4.50 8.23
N ILE A 6 -22.85 3.90 7.61
CA ILE A 6 -22.56 2.48 7.75
C ILE A 6 -22.08 2.24 9.19
N PRO A 7 -22.80 1.43 10.00
CA PRO A 7 -22.42 1.19 11.39
C PRO A 7 -21.11 0.41 11.46
N VAL A 8 -20.31 0.70 12.49
CA VAL A 8 -19.08 -0.06 12.82
C VAL A 8 -19.44 -1.46 13.32
N GLY A 9 -20.66 -1.64 13.82
CA GLY A 9 -21.20 -2.93 14.25
C GLY A 9 -21.29 -3.06 15.77
N ARG A 10 -21.17 -4.29 16.26
CA ARG A 10 -21.22 -4.64 17.69
C ARG A 10 -19.85 -5.07 18.20
N PRO A 11 -19.59 -4.98 19.52
CA PRO A 11 -18.37 -5.54 20.09
C PRO A 11 -18.23 -7.04 19.79
N LEU A 12 -17.00 -7.47 19.48
CA LEU A 12 -16.67 -8.89 19.28
C LEU A 12 -16.84 -9.69 20.57
N SER A 13 -16.92 -11.03 20.44
CA SER A 13 -16.91 -11.94 21.59
C SER A 13 -15.73 -11.64 22.53
N ASN A 14 -16.00 -11.61 23.82
CA ASN A 14 -15.06 -11.21 24.89
C ASN A 14 -14.62 -9.74 24.89
N SER A 15 -15.04 -8.89 23.95
CA SER A 15 -14.79 -7.45 23.98
C SER A 15 -15.96 -6.70 24.61
N ARG A 16 -15.70 -5.55 25.25
CA ARG A 16 -16.70 -4.66 25.84
C ARG A 16 -16.45 -3.24 25.36
N CYS A 17 -17.49 -2.58 24.88
CA CYS A 17 -17.45 -1.16 24.57
C CYS A 17 -18.31 -0.39 25.58
N ILE A 18 -17.82 0.77 26.00
CA ILE A 18 -18.56 1.74 26.81
C ILE A 18 -18.50 3.07 26.07
N ILE A 19 -19.59 3.83 26.09
CA ILE A 19 -19.66 5.16 25.48
C ILE A 19 -19.96 6.15 26.60
N TYR A 20 -19.03 7.08 26.84
CA TYR A 20 -19.15 8.09 27.89
C TYR A 20 -19.22 9.50 27.33
N ASP A 21 -19.93 10.38 28.04
CA ASP A 21 -19.90 11.82 27.76
C ASP A 21 -18.63 12.49 28.30
N GLU A 22 -18.56 13.81 28.20
CA GLU A 22 -17.43 14.61 28.68
C GLU A 22 -17.26 14.58 30.21
N PHE A 23 -18.26 14.11 30.96
CA PHE A 23 -18.25 13.98 32.42
C PHE A 23 -18.04 12.53 32.87
N GLU A 24 -17.65 11.63 31.96
CA GLU A 24 -17.42 10.20 32.22
C GLU A 24 -18.67 9.45 32.71
N GLN A 25 -19.85 9.89 32.28
CA GLN A 25 -21.12 9.21 32.53
C GLN A 25 -21.55 8.38 31.31
N THR A 26 -22.23 7.25 31.54
CA THR A 26 -22.84 6.46 30.45
C THR A 26 -23.85 7.30 29.67
N VAL A 27 -23.70 7.35 28.34
CA VAL A 27 -24.67 8.04 27.48
C VAL A 27 -25.90 7.17 27.21
N PHE A 28 -27.04 7.80 26.93
CA PHE A 28 -28.24 7.10 26.49
C PHE A 28 -28.15 6.63 25.03
N VAL A 29 -28.99 5.68 24.65
CA VAL A 29 -29.17 5.26 23.25
C VAL A 29 -29.50 6.48 22.38
N GLY A 30 -28.77 6.65 21.28
CA GLY A 30 -28.93 7.76 20.34
C GLY A 30 -28.13 9.02 20.69
N GLN A 31 -27.46 9.07 21.84
CA GLN A 31 -26.61 10.19 22.24
C GLN A 31 -25.16 9.96 21.81
N GLU A 32 -24.47 11.04 21.45
CA GLU A 32 -23.06 11.00 21.06
C GLU A 32 -22.17 11.00 22.30
N GLY A 33 -21.11 10.18 22.26
CA GLY A 33 -20.11 10.12 23.32
C GLY A 33 -18.81 9.49 22.84
N GLU A 34 -17.79 9.56 23.68
CA GLU A 34 -16.47 9.00 23.40
C GLU A 34 -16.47 7.48 23.64
N LEU A 35 -15.86 6.73 22.73
CA LEU A 35 -15.77 5.28 22.78
C LEU A 35 -14.59 4.81 23.64
N PHE A 36 -14.87 3.84 24.52
CA PHE A 36 -13.91 3.13 25.36
C PHE A 36 -14.01 1.64 25.11
N VAL A 37 -12.89 0.96 24.89
CA VAL A 37 -12.85 -0.47 24.53
C VAL A 37 -12.06 -1.27 25.58
N GLY A 38 -12.62 -2.37 26.06
CA GLY A 38 -11.99 -3.28 27.01
C GLY A 38 -12.43 -4.72 26.79
N GLY A 39 -12.19 -5.60 27.77
CA GLY A 39 -12.46 -7.04 27.65
C GLY A 39 -11.22 -7.84 27.22
N GLY A 40 -11.39 -9.07 26.74
CA GLY A 40 -10.32 -10.07 26.50
C GLY A 40 -9.23 -9.67 25.50
N GLY A 41 -9.46 -8.66 24.66
CA GLY A 41 -8.41 -7.99 23.89
C GLY A 41 -7.69 -6.96 24.76
N HIS A 42 -6.78 -7.41 25.63
CA HIS A 42 -6.08 -6.51 26.55
C HIS A 42 -5.04 -5.67 25.79
N PHE A 43 -5.22 -4.34 25.82
CA PHE A 43 -4.17 -3.41 25.44
C PHE A 43 -3.13 -3.35 26.58
N ALA A 44 -1.96 -3.96 26.36
CA ALA A 44 -0.89 -4.01 27.36
C ALA A 44 -0.22 -2.64 27.60
N GLY A 45 -0.36 -1.72 26.65
CA GLY A 45 0.29 -0.42 26.66
C GLY A 45 1.11 -0.17 25.40
N TYR A 46 1.69 1.03 25.34
CA TYR A 46 2.65 1.40 24.31
C TYR A 46 4.05 1.00 24.77
N LEU A 47 4.77 0.26 23.93
CA LEU A 47 6.12 -0.21 24.23
C LEU A 47 7.04 0.98 24.58
N ASN A 48 7.69 0.91 25.74
CA ASN A 48 8.59 1.95 26.28
C ASN A 48 7.95 3.35 26.44
N ARG A 49 6.63 3.43 26.55
CA ARG A 49 5.88 4.69 26.65
C ARG A 49 4.83 4.61 27.75
N ASP A 50 5.29 4.54 28.99
CA ASP A 50 4.43 4.48 30.18
C ASP A 50 3.58 5.75 30.31
N ASP A 51 4.13 6.91 29.91
CA ASP A 51 3.45 8.21 29.90
C ASP A 51 2.17 8.21 29.05
N LEU A 52 2.22 7.57 27.87
CA LEU A 52 1.08 7.42 26.99
C LEU A 52 0.16 6.28 27.43
N THR A 53 0.75 5.20 27.95
CA THR A 53 0.00 4.02 28.42
C THR A 53 -0.94 4.39 29.55
N VAL A 54 -0.45 5.15 30.53
CA VAL A 54 -1.26 5.63 31.67
C VAL A 54 -2.36 6.60 31.21
N LYS A 55 -2.12 7.41 30.18
CA LYS A 55 -3.13 8.33 29.64
C LYS A 55 -4.20 7.63 28.81
N ALA A 56 -3.83 6.56 28.10
CA ALA A 56 -4.73 5.83 27.21
C ALA A 56 -5.56 4.78 27.94
N LEU A 57 -5.06 4.22 29.04
CA LEU A 57 -5.77 3.25 29.86
C LEU A 57 -6.53 3.94 30.99
N VAL A 58 -7.85 3.80 30.98
CA VAL A 58 -8.76 4.32 32.01
C VAL A 58 -9.38 3.16 32.76
N LYS A 59 -9.43 3.26 34.09
CA LYS A 59 -10.04 2.25 34.95
C LYS A 59 -11.49 2.60 35.22
N ILE A 60 -12.42 1.83 34.65
CA ILE A 60 -13.87 2.02 34.79
C ILE A 60 -14.44 0.79 35.51
N ASN A 61 -15.12 0.99 36.64
CA ASN A 61 -15.71 -0.08 37.46
C ASN A 61 -14.72 -1.22 37.78
N GLY A 62 -13.49 -0.86 38.12
CA GLY A 62 -12.44 -1.82 38.45
C GLY A 62 -11.75 -2.50 37.26
N LYS A 63 -12.21 -2.28 36.03
CA LYS A 63 -11.67 -2.87 34.80
C LYS A 63 -10.96 -1.83 33.94
N LEU A 64 -9.93 -2.24 33.22
CA LEU A 64 -9.18 -1.37 32.33
C LEU A 64 -9.86 -1.29 30.96
N TYR A 65 -9.96 -0.07 30.45
CA TYR A 65 -10.47 0.27 29.13
C TYR A 65 -9.46 1.17 28.42
N TYR A 66 -9.28 0.94 27.14
CA TYR A 66 -8.56 1.82 26.24
C TYR A 66 -9.47 2.94 25.74
N ARG A 67 -9.04 4.19 25.92
CA ARG A 67 -9.71 5.40 25.44
C ARG A 67 -9.39 5.63 23.96
N THR A 68 -10.39 5.55 23.07
CA THR A 68 -10.11 5.61 21.62
C THR A 68 -10.01 7.04 21.08
N GLY A 69 -10.68 8.02 21.72
CA GLY A 69 -10.80 9.39 21.23
C GLY A 69 -11.79 9.54 20.05
N ASP A 70 -12.51 8.48 19.71
CA ASP A 70 -13.55 8.50 18.67
C ASP A 70 -14.90 8.84 19.30
N ILE A 71 -15.64 9.74 18.64
CA ILE A 71 -17.02 10.07 18.99
C ILE A 71 -17.93 9.14 18.19
N VAL A 72 -18.78 8.43 18.92
CA VAL A 72 -19.70 7.44 18.38
C VAL A 72 -21.09 7.64 18.96
N ARG A 73 -22.08 7.02 18.33
CA ARG A 73 -23.45 6.99 18.78
C ARG A 73 -24.01 5.60 18.65
N MET A 74 -24.54 5.04 19.73
CA MET A 74 -25.20 3.74 19.70
C MET A 74 -26.67 3.90 19.30
N ASP A 75 -27.15 3.08 18.36
CA ASP A 75 -28.56 3.05 17.99
C ASP A 75 -29.39 2.11 18.88
N SER A 76 -30.71 2.08 18.65
CA SER A 76 -31.65 1.22 19.38
C SER A 76 -31.42 -0.28 19.17
N ASN A 77 -30.68 -0.66 18.12
CA ASN A 77 -30.32 -2.04 17.83
C ASN A 77 -28.97 -2.42 18.46
N GLY A 78 -28.34 -1.52 19.23
CA GLY A 78 -27.04 -1.73 19.84
C GLY A 78 -25.88 -1.70 18.85
N LEU A 79 -26.08 -1.15 17.64
CA LEU A 79 -25.01 -0.91 16.67
C LEU A 79 -24.34 0.43 16.96
N ILE A 80 -23.03 0.45 16.85
CA ILE A 80 -22.22 1.64 17.08
C ILE A 80 -22.00 2.35 15.75
N ASN A 81 -22.49 3.59 15.65
CA ASN A 81 -22.29 4.47 14.51
C ASN A 81 -21.14 5.42 14.78
N TYR A 82 -20.15 5.44 13.90
CA TYR A 82 -19.03 6.37 14.00
C TYR A 82 -19.47 7.77 13.56
N ILE A 83 -19.19 8.79 14.38
CA ILE A 83 -19.57 10.19 14.11
C ILE A 83 -18.34 11.02 13.75
N GLY A 84 -17.23 10.83 14.46
CA GLY A 84 -16.03 11.63 14.24
C GLY A 84 -14.97 11.41 15.30
N ARG A 85 -14.04 12.35 15.41
CA ARG A 85 -13.01 12.36 16.45
C ARG A 85 -13.15 13.57 17.36
N LYS A 86 -12.74 13.39 18.62
CA LYS A 86 -12.80 14.43 19.66
C LYS A 86 -11.78 15.54 19.42
N ASP A 87 -10.61 15.18 18.93
CA ASP A 87 -9.63 16.11 18.36
C ASP A 87 -9.98 16.35 16.88
N HIS A 88 -9.86 17.60 16.43
CA HIS A 88 -10.27 18.04 15.08
C HIS A 88 -9.32 17.54 13.97
N GLN A 89 -8.85 16.31 14.09
CA GLN A 89 -7.99 15.62 13.13
C GLN A 89 -8.74 15.50 11.81
N MET A 90 -8.21 16.14 10.77
CA MET A 90 -8.77 16.10 9.42
C MET A 90 -8.11 14.98 8.62
N LYS A 91 -8.86 14.30 7.76
CA LYS A 91 -8.31 13.27 6.87
C LYS A 91 -8.07 13.85 5.48
N ILE A 92 -6.85 13.78 4.95
CA ILE A 92 -6.51 14.15 3.57
C ILE A 92 -5.77 13.00 2.93
N HIS A 93 -6.19 12.59 1.73
CA HIS A 93 -5.65 11.40 1.04
C HIS A 93 -5.55 10.16 1.94
N GLY A 94 -6.54 9.98 2.83
CA GLY A 94 -6.58 8.87 3.80
C GLY A 94 -5.70 9.04 5.05
N GLN A 95 -4.95 10.13 5.17
CA GLN A 95 -4.01 10.39 6.27
C GLN A 95 -4.62 11.34 7.31
N ARG A 96 -4.45 11.03 8.61
CA ARG A 96 -4.91 11.89 9.72
C ARG A 96 -3.90 13.02 9.94
N ILE A 97 -4.39 14.26 9.88
CA ILE A 97 -3.60 15.48 10.00
C ILE A 97 -4.13 16.31 11.17
N GLU A 98 -3.22 16.78 12.01
CA GLU A 98 -3.50 17.78 13.03
C GLU A 98 -3.21 19.17 12.49
N ALA A 99 -4.25 19.96 12.22
CA ALA A 99 -4.09 21.34 11.74
C ALA A 99 -3.21 22.19 12.68
N GLY A 100 -3.25 21.91 13.98
CA GLY A 100 -2.43 22.62 14.97
C GLY A 100 -0.92 22.43 14.78
N GLU A 101 -0.48 21.32 14.21
CA GLU A 101 0.94 21.08 13.89
C GLU A 101 1.41 21.98 12.74
N ILE A 102 0.57 22.12 11.72
CA ILE A 102 0.81 23.00 10.58
C ILE A 102 0.76 24.47 11.01
N GLU A 103 -0.24 24.83 11.83
CA GLU A 103 -0.38 26.17 12.39
C GLU A 103 0.83 26.55 13.24
N ARG A 104 1.32 25.65 14.10
CA ARG A 104 2.53 25.88 14.90
C ARG A 104 3.76 26.11 14.00
N CYS A 105 3.95 25.28 12.98
CA CYS A 105 5.05 25.44 12.02
C CYS A 105 4.99 26.81 11.32
N LEU A 106 3.81 27.29 10.97
CA LEU A 106 3.65 28.59 10.32
C LEU A 106 3.89 29.76 11.28
N LEU A 107 3.49 29.64 12.54
CA LEU A 107 3.72 30.66 13.57
C LEU A 107 5.19 30.81 13.98
N GLU A 108 6.07 29.87 13.60
CA GLU A 108 7.53 29.98 13.78
C GLU A 108 8.20 30.86 12.70
N THR A 109 7.43 31.36 11.74
CA THR A 109 7.87 32.30 10.70
C THR A 109 7.47 33.74 11.05
N HIS A 110 7.43 34.64 10.06
CA HIS A 110 6.95 36.03 10.23
C HIS A 110 5.42 36.17 10.29
N ILE A 111 4.67 35.05 10.35
CA ILE A 111 3.21 35.03 10.44
C ILE A 111 2.76 35.34 11.88
N THR A 112 1.80 36.25 12.04
CA THR A 112 1.31 36.69 13.35
C THR A 112 0.16 35.83 13.87
N ALA A 113 -0.67 35.30 12.97
CA ALA A 113 -1.75 34.39 13.28
C ALA A 113 -2.07 33.54 12.06
N CYS A 114 -2.51 32.29 12.26
CA CYS A 114 -2.97 31.46 11.15
C CYS A 114 -4.07 30.48 11.58
N VAL A 115 -4.81 29.98 10.58
CA VAL A 115 -5.72 28.85 10.74
C VAL A 115 -5.64 27.98 9.50
N VAL A 116 -5.60 26.66 9.69
CA VAL A 116 -5.53 25.69 8.59
C VAL A 116 -6.86 24.95 8.46
N VAL A 117 -7.37 24.91 7.23
CA VAL A 117 -8.67 24.32 6.90
C VAL A 117 -8.55 23.43 5.67
N LYS A 118 -9.26 22.31 5.69
CA LYS A 118 -9.42 21.40 4.54
C LYS A 118 -10.57 21.88 3.64
N PHE A 119 -10.34 21.93 2.33
CA PHE A 119 -11.37 22.13 1.32
C PHE A 119 -11.39 20.97 0.31
N GLY A 120 -12.57 20.38 0.08
CA GLY A 120 -12.68 19.14 -0.70
C GLY A 120 -11.81 18.03 -0.10
N ASP A 121 -11.50 16.95 -0.83
CA ASP A 121 -10.69 15.85 -0.29
C ASP A 121 -9.17 16.05 -0.35
N ASP A 122 -8.71 17.03 -1.12
CA ASP A 122 -7.33 17.10 -1.58
C ASP A 122 -6.61 18.42 -1.27
N HIS A 123 -7.27 19.43 -0.69
CA HIS A 123 -6.66 20.76 -0.51
C HIS A 123 -6.59 21.18 0.96
N LEU A 124 -5.36 21.42 1.44
CA LEU A 124 -5.10 22.16 2.67
C LEU A 124 -4.88 23.63 2.36
N VAL A 125 -5.60 24.49 3.04
CA VAL A 125 -5.48 25.94 2.90
C VAL A 125 -5.11 26.54 4.24
N ALA A 126 -4.02 27.29 4.26
CA ALA A 126 -3.60 28.07 5.42
C ALA A 126 -4.02 29.53 5.23
N TYR A 127 -4.93 30.01 6.07
CA TYR A 127 -5.20 31.44 6.17
C TYR A 127 -4.20 32.04 7.15
N VAL A 128 -3.44 33.02 6.69
CA VAL A 128 -2.33 33.61 7.43
C VAL A 128 -2.54 35.11 7.56
N GLN A 129 -2.18 35.66 8.71
CA GLN A 129 -2.15 37.09 8.96
C GLN A 129 -0.69 37.53 8.99
N CYS A 130 -0.27 38.27 7.95
CA CYS A 130 1.07 38.83 7.83
C CYS A 130 1.02 40.11 6.97
N SER A 131 2.07 40.92 7.06
CA SER A 131 2.23 42.18 6.31
C SER A 131 2.77 42.00 4.89
N ASN A 132 3.50 40.91 4.62
CA ASN A 132 3.93 40.51 3.28
C ASN A 132 4.01 38.98 3.21
N ILE A 133 3.62 38.39 2.08
CA ILE A 133 3.66 36.95 1.86
C ILE A 133 4.63 36.60 0.74
N ASP A 134 5.54 35.68 1.04
CA ASP A 134 6.23 34.90 0.04
C ASP A 134 5.76 33.45 0.24
N GLU A 135 4.77 33.05 -0.56
CA GLU A 135 4.19 31.70 -0.46
C GLU A 135 5.23 30.62 -0.71
N GLU A 136 6.21 30.88 -1.58
CA GLU A 136 7.23 29.90 -1.92
C GLU A 136 8.18 29.68 -0.74
N VAL A 137 8.53 30.76 -0.03
CA VAL A 137 9.29 30.70 1.22
C VAL A 137 8.51 29.98 2.31
N LEU A 138 7.23 30.29 2.52
CA LEU A 138 6.39 29.61 3.52
C LEU A 138 6.21 28.12 3.18
N ARG A 139 5.95 27.80 1.91
CA ARG A 139 5.81 26.43 1.42
C ARG A 139 7.11 25.65 1.58
N LYS A 140 8.26 26.27 1.27
CA LYS A 140 9.58 25.67 1.47
C LYS A 140 9.89 25.46 2.95
N TYR A 141 9.52 26.42 3.79
CA TYR A 141 9.67 26.32 5.24
C TYR A 141 8.83 25.16 5.79
N CYS A 142 7.56 25.08 5.43
CA CYS A 142 6.69 23.94 5.78
C CYS A 142 7.25 22.63 5.24
N ARG A 143 7.70 22.55 3.98
CA ARG A 143 8.31 21.32 3.39
C ARG A 143 9.57 20.86 4.11
N SER A 144 10.27 21.76 4.81
CA SER A 144 11.47 21.42 5.58
C SER A 144 11.14 20.86 6.97
N ARG A 145 9.92 21.02 7.47
CA ARG A 145 9.50 20.65 8.84
C ARG A 145 8.28 19.74 8.91
N LEU A 146 7.50 19.67 7.84
CA LEU A 146 6.25 18.94 7.75
C LEU A 146 6.29 17.96 6.55
N PRO A 147 5.65 16.79 6.68
CA PRO A 147 5.46 15.87 5.57
C PRO A 147 4.69 16.51 4.40
N PRO A 148 4.92 16.08 3.14
CA PRO A 148 4.35 16.73 1.95
C PRO A 148 2.82 16.89 1.95
N PHE A 149 2.09 15.95 2.55
CA PHE A 149 0.64 15.96 2.66
C PHE A 149 0.08 16.91 3.73
N MET A 150 0.93 17.35 4.67
CA MET A 150 0.60 18.36 5.67
C MET A 150 0.95 19.78 5.20
N VAL A 151 1.72 19.92 4.13
CA VAL A 151 2.07 21.24 3.59
C VAL A 151 0.84 21.84 2.92
N PRO A 152 0.38 23.03 3.37
CA PRO A 152 -0.74 23.70 2.73
C PRO A 152 -0.50 23.90 1.23
N SER A 153 -1.48 23.50 0.44
CA SER A 153 -1.47 23.69 -1.02
C SER A 153 -1.49 25.19 -1.36
N HIS A 154 -2.20 25.98 -0.54
CA HIS A 154 -2.36 27.41 -0.71
C HIS A 154 -2.26 28.18 0.61
N PHE A 155 -1.77 29.40 0.52
CA PHE A 155 -1.68 30.35 1.62
C PHE A 155 -2.48 31.60 1.28
N ILE A 156 -3.41 32.00 2.14
CA ILE A 156 -4.30 33.14 1.89
C ILE A 156 -4.07 34.19 2.96
N VAL A 157 -3.68 35.38 2.53
CA VAL A 157 -3.43 36.49 3.44
C VAL A 157 -4.74 37.16 3.83
N LEU A 158 -4.97 37.30 5.13
CA LEU A 158 -6.06 38.10 5.68
C LEU A 158 -5.50 39.23 6.54
N ASN A 159 -6.11 40.41 6.41
CA ASN A 159 -5.80 41.55 7.28
C ASN A 159 -6.08 41.22 8.76
N ARG A 160 -7.08 40.38 9.02
CA ARG A 160 -7.41 39.85 10.35
C ARG A 160 -8.21 38.56 10.23
N LEU A 161 -7.93 37.58 11.10
CA LEU A 161 -8.76 36.38 11.21
C LEU A 161 -10.15 36.73 11.78
N PRO A 162 -11.25 36.21 11.20
CA PRO A 162 -12.59 36.41 11.75
C PRO A 162 -12.71 35.71 13.10
N LEU A 163 -13.22 36.40 14.12
CA LEU A 163 -13.44 35.85 15.46
C LEU A 163 -14.95 35.73 15.76
N ASN A 164 -15.31 34.73 16.54
CA ASN A 164 -16.65 34.58 17.11
C ASN A 164 -16.81 35.39 18.41
N ALA A 165 -18.02 35.40 18.98
CA ALA A 165 -18.34 36.13 20.21
C ALA A 165 -17.47 35.73 21.44
N ASN A 166 -16.84 34.55 21.40
CA ASN A 166 -15.97 34.03 22.46
C ASN A 166 -14.48 34.26 22.17
N GLY A 167 -14.14 35.08 21.17
CA GLY A 167 -12.75 35.41 20.84
C GLY A 167 -11.96 34.29 20.15
N LYS A 168 -12.61 33.21 19.71
CA LYS A 168 -11.99 32.12 18.92
C LYS A 168 -12.21 32.36 17.43
N VAL A 169 -11.33 31.80 16.58
CA VAL A 169 -11.42 31.92 15.11
C VAL A 169 -12.71 31.29 14.59
N ASP A 170 -13.51 32.08 13.87
CA ASP A 170 -14.75 31.67 13.24
C ASP A 170 -14.50 31.12 11.83
N ARG A 171 -14.24 29.81 11.77
CA ARG A 171 -13.89 29.09 10.53
C ARG A 171 -14.98 29.15 9.45
N LYS A 172 -16.25 29.37 9.82
CA LYS A 172 -17.37 29.46 8.86
C LYS A 172 -17.39 30.77 8.08
N ARG A 173 -16.69 31.79 8.60
CA ARG A 173 -16.61 33.14 8.00
C ARG A 173 -15.32 33.37 7.24
N LEU A 174 -14.49 32.33 7.06
CA LEU A 174 -13.28 32.41 6.24
C LEU A 174 -13.69 32.53 4.75
N PRO A 175 -13.02 33.40 3.97
CA PRO A 175 -13.33 33.57 2.56
C PRO A 175 -12.98 32.32 1.76
N ILE A 176 -13.79 31.99 0.76
CA ILE A 176 -13.56 30.83 -0.11
C ILE A 176 -12.39 31.16 -1.07
N PRO A 177 -11.36 30.30 -1.18
CA PRO A 177 -10.20 30.54 -2.03
C PRO A 177 -10.49 30.63 -3.53
N ASP A 178 -9.82 31.56 -4.23
CA ASP A 178 -10.02 31.77 -5.67
C ASP A 178 -9.64 30.57 -6.54
N PHE A 179 -8.79 29.65 -6.09
CA PHE A 179 -8.47 28.41 -6.82
C PHE A 179 -9.62 27.37 -6.79
N LEU A 180 -10.55 27.50 -5.85
CA LEU A 180 -11.83 26.78 -5.88
C LEU A 180 -12.85 27.50 -6.78
N ALA A 181 -12.70 28.81 -6.98
CA ALA A 181 -13.47 29.59 -7.96
C ALA A 181 -12.90 29.47 -9.38
N SER A 182 -11.61 29.14 -9.51
CA SER A 182 -10.81 29.14 -10.73
C SER A 182 -10.11 27.79 -10.87
N SER A 183 -10.87 26.77 -11.23
CA SER A 183 -10.40 25.43 -11.58
C SER A 183 -9.63 25.39 -12.92
N VAL A 184 -8.82 26.42 -13.22
CA VAL A 184 -8.04 26.54 -14.45
C VAL A 184 -6.70 27.24 -14.18
N SER A 185 -5.59 26.54 -14.50
CA SER A 185 -4.19 27.00 -14.64
C SER A 185 -3.36 27.18 -13.35
N THR A 186 -2.28 26.43 -13.08
CA THR A 186 -1.00 26.51 -13.82
C THR A 186 -0.03 25.31 -13.59
N THR A 187 0.54 24.83 -14.72
CA THR A 187 1.91 24.33 -14.96
C THR A 187 2.47 23.06 -14.28
N SER A 188 1.91 21.89 -14.60
CA SER A 188 2.67 20.95 -15.43
C SER A 188 2.10 21.06 -16.85
N LYS A 189 2.79 20.65 -17.92
CA LYS A 189 2.15 20.57 -19.25
C LYS A 189 1.03 19.53 -19.16
N PHE A 190 -0.16 19.98 -18.77
CA PHE A 190 -1.35 19.16 -18.69
C PHE A 190 -1.76 18.86 -20.13
N THR A 191 -1.50 17.63 -20.57
CA THR A 191 -1.84 17.19 -21.92
C THR A 191 -3.12 16.38 -21.84
N LEU A 192 -4.11 16.79 -22.61
CA LEU A 192 -5.35 16.05 -22.78
C LEU A 192 -5.13 14.91 -23.79
N PRO A 193 -5.94 13.84 -23.73
CA PRO A 193 -6.04 12.85 -24.78
C PRO A 193 -6.26 13.51 -26.14
N LYS A 194 -5.55 13.04 -27.16
CA LYS A 194 -5.63 13.52 -28.54
C LYS A 194 -6.18 12.46 -29.50
N THR A 195 -6.08 11.18 -29.14
CA THR A 195 -6.59 10.07 -29.95
C THR A 195 -7.75 9.39 -29.24
N GLU A 196 -8.62 8.72 -30.01
CA GLU A 196 -9.71 7.92 -29.46
C GLU A 196 -9.20 6.85 -28.46
N MET A 197 -8.01 6.29 -28.72
CA MET A 197 -7.41 5.31 -27.81
C MET A 197 -6.93 5.96 -26.51
N GLU A 198 -6.28 7.12 -26.60
CA GLU A 198 -5.88 7.89 -25.41
C GLU A 198 -7.10 8.26 -24.55
N GLU A 199 -8.23 8.60 -25.16
CA GLU A 199 -9.49 8.89 -24.45
C GLU A 199 -10.03 7.65 -23.73
N ARG A 200 -10.11 6.50 -24.42
CA ARG A 200 -10.57 5.24 -23.80
C ARG A 200 -9.68 4.81 -22.65
N VAL A 201 -8.36 4.90 -22.82
CA VAL A 201 -7.41 4.59 -21.75
C VAL A 201 -7.55 5.58 -20.58
N HIS A 202 -7.73 6.87 -20.87
CA HIS A 202 -7.92 7.91 -19.86
C HIS A 202 -9.15 7.66 -19.00
N ASP A 203 -10.28 7.30 -19.60
CA ASP A 203 -11.51 7.01 -18.87
C ASP A 203 -11.37 5.78 -17.97
N LEU A 204 -10.68 4.74 -18.43
CA LEU A 204 -10.39 3.55 -17.61
C LEU A 204 -9.47 3.86 -16.43
N TRP A 205 -8.48 4.73 -16.63
CA TRP A 205 -7.64 5.20 -15.52
C TRP A 205 -8.47 5.96 -14.50
N ARG A 206 -9.38 6.83 -14.94
CA ARG A 206 -10.27 7.58 -14.04
C ARG A 206 -11.19 6.67 -13.24
N GLU A 207 -11.72 5.63 -13.87
CA GLU A 207 -12.56 4.62 -13.21
C GLU A 207 -11.76 3.86 -12.14
N VAL A 208 -10.60 3.32 -12.51
CA VAL A 208 -9.78 2.49 -11.62
C VAL A 208 -9.19 3.30 -10.47
N LEU A 209 -8.67 4.50 -10.76
CA LEU A 209 -8.09 5.40 -9.75
C LEU A 209 -9.17 6.17 -8.97
N LYS A 210 -10.45 6.05 -9.35
CA LYS A 210 -11.60 6.72 -8.73
C LYS A 210 -11.41 8.25 -8.62
N THR A 211 -10.91 8.88 -9.69
CA THR A 211 -10.60 10.32 -9.67
C THR A 211 -11.83 11.23 -9.87
N GLY A 212 -13.03 10.66 -10.04
CA GLY A 212 -14.25 11.42 -10.33
C GLY A 212 -14.10 12.25 -11.60
N ASP A 213 -14.58 13.50 -11.58
CA ASP A 213 -14.49 14.45 -12.72
C ASP A 213 -13.10 15.01 -12.98
N LYS A 214 -12.11 14.71 -12.13
CA LYS A 214 -10.74 15.17 -12.32
C LYS A 214 -10.08 14.42 -13.48
N ARG A 215 -9.69 15.17 -14.51
CA ARG A 215 -8.94 14.65 -15.66
C ARG A 215 -7.46 14.45 -15.28
N ILE A 216 -6.92 13.30 -15.70
CA ILE A 216 -5.51 12.94 -15.54
C ILE A 216 -4.73 13.44 -16.78
N SER A 217 -3.53 13.99 -16.60
CA SER A 217 -2.68 14.37 -17.74
C SER A 217 -2.14 13.12 -18.42
N THR A 218 -2.12 13.09 -19.75
CA THR A 218 -1.74 11.88 -20.50
C THR A 218 -0.27 11.49 -20.36
N VAL A 219 0.59 12.42 -19.93
CA VAL A 219 2.01 12.18 -19.64
C VAL A 219 2.29 11.87 -18.16
N THR A 220 1.27 11.86 -17.30
CA THR A 220 1.44 11.51 -15.88
C THR A 220 1.55 10.00 -15.72
N GLY A 221 2.55 9.56 -14.96
CA GLY A 221 2.75 8.15 -14.63
C GLY A 221 1.60 7.58 -13.78
N PHE A 222 1.16 6.34 -14.03
CA PHE A 222 0.06 5.69 -13.30
C PHE A 222 0.27 5.71 -11.78
N PHE A 223 1.47 5.37 -11.33
CA PHE A 223 1.83 5.36 -9.91
C PHE A 223 1.89 6.78 -9.33
N SER A 224 2.36 7.77 -10.11
CA SER A 224 2.35 9.18 -9.72
C SER A 224 0.94 9.77 -9.65
N ALA A 225 -0.02 9.20 -10.37
CA ALA A 225 -1.44 9.55 -10.31
C ALA A 225 -2.19 8.90 -9.13
N GLY A 226 -1.48 8.20 -8.23
CA GLY A 226 -2.07 7.53 -7.06
C GLY A 226 -2.35 6.04 -7.25
N GLY A 227 -1.91 5.45 -8.36
CA GLY A 227 -2.02 4.02 -8.61
C GLY A 227 -1.05 3.17 -7.79
N HIS A 228 -1.42 1.93 -7.50
CA HIS A 228 -0.57 0.91 -6.88
C HIS A 228 -0.78 -0.45 -7.56
N SER A 229 0.01 -1.47 -7.24
CA SER A 229 0.04 -2.76 -7.96
C SER A 229 -1.34 -3.41 -8.11
N LEU A 230 -2.18 -3.37 -7.08
CA LEU A 230 -3.54 -3.92 -7.15
C LEU A 230 -4.45 -3.13 -8.10
N LEU A 231 -4.37 -1.80 -8.12
CA LEU A 231 -5.12 -0.97 -9.07
C LEU A 231 -4.58 -1.18 -10.49
N PHE A 232 -3.27 -1.36 -10.65
CA PHE A 232 -2.66 -1.64 -11.94
C PHE A 232 -3.12 -2.98 -12.51
N ILE A 233 -3.17 -4.04 -11.70
CA ILE A 233 -3.68 -5.35 -12.09
C ILE A 233 -5.15 -5.25 -12.51
N LYS A 234 -5.97 -4.50 -11.76
CA LYS A 234 -7.36 -4.23 -12.15
C LYS A 234 -7.44 -3.51 -13.50
N LEU A 235 -6.65 -2.45 -13.69
CA LEU A 235 -6.58 -1.72 -14.95
C LEU A 235 -6.18 -2.63 -16.11
N TYR A 236 -5.18 -3.48 -15.93
CA TYR A 236 -4.73 -4.42 -16.96
C TYR A 236 -5.83 -5.43 -17.33
N HIS A 237 -6.58 -5.95 -16.35
CA HIS A 237 -7.75 -6.79 -16.63
C HIS A 237 -8.87 -6.05 -17.37
N HIS A 238 -9.11 -4.77 -17.04
CA HIS A 238 -10.04 -3.95 -17.83
C HIS A 238 -9.58 -3.81 -19.28
N TYR A 239 -8.27 -3.66 -19.53
CA TYR A 239 -7.75 -3.66 -20.89
C TYR A 239 -8.01 -4.97 -21.62
N GLN A 240 -7.72 -6.11 -20.99
CA GLN A 240 -7.97 -7.43 -21.59
C GLN A 240 -9.45 -7.59 -21.98
N SER A 241 -10.36 -7.20 -21.09
CA SER A 241 -11.80 -7.30 -21.34
C SER A 241 -12.27 -6.37 -22.47
N ILE A 242 -11.80 -5.13 -22.51
CA ILE A 242 -12.31 -4.11 -23.45
C ILE A 242 -11.68 -4.24 -24.83
N PHE A 243 -10.39 -4.57 -24.89
CA PHE A 243 -9.65 -4.67 -26.14
C PHE A 243 -9.50 -6.12 -26.64
N ASN A 244 -10.05 -7.08 -25.90
CA ASN A 244 -10.18 -8.49 -26.26
C ASN A 244 -8.85 -9.12 -26.73
N PHE A 245 -7.79 -8.90 -25.94
CA PHE A 245 -6.49 -9.54 -26.14
C PHE A 245 -6.18 -10.48 -24.99
N ASP A 246 -5.56 -11.60 -25.31
CA ASP A 246 -5.23 -12.64 -24.34
C ASP A 246 -3.93 -12.28 -23.58
N SER A 247 -3.79 -12.73 -22.33
CA SER A 247 -2.53 -12.59 -21.57
C SER A 247 -1.34 -13.25 -22.26
N HIS A 248 -1.60 -14.23 -23.14
CA HIS A 248 -0.59 -14.86 -23.98
C HIS A 248 -0.10 -13.97 -25.14
N MET A 249 -0.91 -12.99 -25.58
CA MET A 249 -0.52 -12.08 -26.66
C MET A 249 0.31 -10.90 -26.18
N LEU A 250 0.02 -10.39 -24.98
CA LEU A 250 0.81 -9.31 -24.39
C LEU A 250 0.90 -9.45 -22.88
N SER A 251 2.10 -9.66 -22.38
CA SER A 251 2.39 -9.66 -20.95
C SER A 251 1.98 -8.32 -20.28
N ILE A 252 1.80 -8.34 -18.96
CA ILE A 252 1.63 -7.15 -18.12
C ILE A 252 2.91 -6.28 -18.06
N THR A 253 4.09 -6.87 -18.33
CA THR A 253 5.40 -6.23 -18.19
C THR A 253 5.59 -4.99 -19.09
N PRO A 254 5.25 -5.01 -20.39
CA PRO A 254 5.29 -3.82 -21.23
C PRO A 254 4.47 -2.64 -20.67
N PHE A 255 3.28 -2.91 -20.12
CA PHE A 255 2.45 -1.88 -19.46
C PHE A 255 3.09 -1.40 -18.15
N LEU A 256 3.73 -2.28 -17.38
CA LEU A 256 4.42 -1.89 -16.15
C LEU A 256 5.64 -1.01 -16.40
N GLN A 257 6.37 -1.25 -17.50
CA GLN A 257 7.52 -0.45 -17.92
C GLN A 257 7.10 0.90 -18.51
N GLN A 258 5.92 0.97 -19.11
CA GLN A 258 5.38 2.12 -19.81
C GLN A 258 4.35 2.85 -18.94
N ALA A 259 4.81 3.74 -18.07
CA ALA A 259 3.95 4.24 -16.99
C ALA A 259 2.87 5.26 -17.40
N THR A 260 2.70 5.67 -18.66
CA THR A 260 1.79 6.79 -19.03
C THR A 260 0.60 6.38 -19.92
N ILE A 261 -0.46 7.21 -19.93
CA ILE A 261 -1.65 7.00 -20.78
C ILE A 261 -1.28 6.94 -22.26
N ILE A 262 -0.35 7.80 -22.72
CA ILE A 262 0.11 7.81 -24.12
C ILE A 262 0.78 6.48 -24.48
N GLU A 263 1.63 5.96 -23.61
CA GLU A 263 2.37 4.73 -23.89
C GLU A 263 1.42 3.52 -23.86
N HIS A 264 0.54 3.43 -22.86
CA HIS A 264 -0.52 2.41 -22.82
C HIS A 264 -1.42 2.45 -24.05
N ALA A 265 -1.83 3.64 -24.51
CA ALA A 265 -2.67 3.80 -25.69
C ALA A 265 -1.96 3.30 -26.96
N LYS A 266 -0.68 3.63 -27.16
CA LYS A 266 0.12 3.12 -28.28
C LYS A 266 0.24 1.61 -28.27
N LEU A 267 0.48 1.03 -27.10
CA LEU A 267 0.59 -0.41 -26.92
C LEU A 267 -0.72 -1.10 -27.31
N LEU A 268 -1.86 -0.57 -26.85
CA LEU A 268 -3.19 -1.09 -27.17
C LEU A 268 -3.57 -0.87 -28.65
N GLU A 269 -3.19 0.26 -29.25
CA GLU A 269 -3.37 0.50 -30.69
C GLU A 269 -2.59 -0.51 -31.54
N SER A 270 -1.36 -0.83 -31.15
CA SER A 270 -0.53 -1.82 -31.85
C SER A 270 -1.15 -3.22 -31.83
N ILE A 271 -1.87 -3.57 -30.76
CA ILE A 271 -2.62 -4.83 -30.62
C ILE A 271 -3.89 -4.83 -31.47
N LYS A 272 -4.64 -3.73 -31.47
CA LYS A 272 -5.88 -3.58 -32.25
C LYS A 272 -5.61 -3.75 -33.76
N LEU A 273 -4.44 -3.32 -34.23
CA LEU A 273 -4.01 -3.53 -35.62
C LEU A 273 -3.69 -5.00 -35.94
N MET A 274 -3.40 -5.83 -34.95
CA MET A 274 -2.98 -7.22 -35.10
C MET A 274 -4.14 -8.25 -35.28
N HIS A 275 -5.40 -7.81 -35.22
CA HIS A 275 -6.63 -8.57 -35.54
C HIS A 275 -6.60 -10.08 -35.22
N VAL A 276 -6.94 -10.46 -33.98
CA VAL A 276 -7.42 -11.81 -33.68
C VAL A 276 -8.95 -11.78 -33.59
N LYS A 277 -9.60 -12.66 -34.35
CA LYS A 277 -11.06 -12.82 -34.34
C LYS A 277 -11.52 -13.20 -32.91
N PRO A 278 -12.61 -12.62 -32.38
CA PRO A 278 -13.14 -12.99 -31.08
C PRO A 278 -13.56 -14.47 -31.06
N LYS A 279 -13.06 -15.26 -30.10
CA LYS A 279 -13.73 -16.52 -29.71
C LYS A 279 -15.04 -16.12 -29.00
N GLU A 280 -16.16 -16.64 -29.48
CA GLU A 280 -17.46 -16.50 -28.80
C GLU A 280 -17.49 -17.36 -27.54
N TRP A 281 -17.52 -16.70 -26.38
CA TRP A 281 -17.59 -17.37 -25.08
C TRP A 281 -19.03 -17.84 -24.80
N HIS A 282 -19.33 -19.08 -25.16
CA HIS A 282 -20.52 -19.75 -24.66
C HIS A 282 -20.19 -20.40 -23.32
N SER A 283 -20.92 -19.98 -22.27
CA SER A 283 -21.17 -20.67 -20.99
C SER A 283 -20.03 -21.46 -20.35
N LEU A 284 -19.66 -21.11 -19.11
CA LEU A 284 -18.82 -21.87 -18.17
C LEU A 284 -19.27 -23.34 -17.97
N HIS A 285 -19.09 -24.16 -18.99
CA HIS A 285 -18.71 -25.55 -18.86
C HIS A 285 -17.18 -25.58 -18.93
N ILE A 286 -16.53 -26.46 -18.17
CA ILE A 286 -15.11 -26.73 -18.35
C ILE A 286 -14.97 -27.30 -19.77
N THR A 287 -14.66 -26.45 -20.75
CA THR A 287 -14.45 -26.83 -22.13
C THR A 287 -13.09 -27.50 -22.26
N GLU A 288 -12.94 -28.42 -23.22
CA GLU A 288 -11.63 -29.00 -23.55
C GLU A 288 -10.59 -27.89 -23.81
N ASP A 289 -11.00 -26.80 -24.45
CA ASP A 289 -10.20 -25.59 -24.66
C ASP A 289 -9.68 -24.98 -23.35
N ALA A 290 -10.52 -24.80 -22.32
CA ALA A 290 -10.07 -24.22 -21.04
C ALA A 290 -9.10 -25.15 -20.30
N ILE A 291 -9.26 -26.47 -20.44
CA ILE A 291 -8.31 -27.47 -19.91
C ILE A 291 -6.97 -27.37 -20.65
N ILE A 292 -7.02 -27.28 -21.98
CA ILE A 292 -5.84 -27.15 -22.84
C ILE A 292 -5.10 -25.84 -22.55
N GLU A 293 -5.81 -24.72 -22.45
CA GLU A 293 -5.26 -23.41 -22.09
C GLU A 293 -4.60 -23.45 -20.72
N GLN A 294 -5.26 -24.04 -19.71
CA GLN A 294 -4.66 -24.22 -18.39
C GLN A 294 -3.42 -25.13 -18.44
N GLN A 295 -3.43 -26.20 -19.24
CA GLN A 295 -2.27 -27.08 -19.42
C GLN A 295 -1.10 -26.37 -20.10
N ILE A 296 -1.35 -25.56 -21.13
CA ILE A 296 -0.33 -24.76 -21.83
C ILE A 296 0.28 -23.75 -20.85
N LEU A 297 -0.56 -23.01 -20.12
CA LEU A 297 -0.14 -21.99 -19.15
C LEU A 297 0.66 -22.60 -17.97
N MET A 298 0.25 -23.78 -17.49
CA MET A 298 1.01 -24.56 -16.49
C MET A 298 2.33 -25.08 -17.05
N SER A 299 2.37 -25.52 -18.32
CA SER A 299 3.57 -26.02 -18.99
C SER A 299 4.61 -24.91 -19.22
N ALA A 300 4.15 -23.71 -19.62
CA ALA A 300 4.98 -22.53 -19.78
C ALA A 300 5.62 -22.12 -18.45
N ALA A 301 4.82 -22.00 -17.37
CA ALA A 301 5.36 -21.71 -16.05
C ALA A 301 6.28 -22.81 -15.53
N SER A 302 5.93 -24.08 -15.75
CA SER A 302 6.78 -25.21 -15.41
C SER A 302 8.17 -25.10 -16.05
N SER A 303 8.22 -24.77 -17.34
CA SER A 303 9.48 -24.58 -18.07
C SER A 303 10.26 -23.38 -17.54
N PHE A 304 9.59 -22.24 -17.32
CA PHE A 304 10.22 -21.05 -16.74
C PHE A 304 10.86 -21.34 -15.37
N TRP A 305 10.16 -22.03 -14.47
CA TRP A 305 10.66 -22.34 -13.13
C TRP A 305 11.78 -23.39 -13.15
N LEU A 306 11.73 -24.34 -14.09
CA LEU A 306 12.82 -25.27 -14.33
C LEU A 306 14.10 -24.53 -14.75
N ASP A 307 13.96 -23.53 -15.61
CA ASP A 307 15.10 -22.77 -16.14
C ASP A 307 15.64 -21.75 -15.13
N SER A 308 14.75 -21.02 -14.46
CA SER A 308 15.11 -19.97 -13.49
C SER A 308 15.94 -20.50 -12.32
N LEU A 309 15.64 -21.71 -11.87
CA LEU A 309 16.36 -22.37 -10.78
C LEU A 309 17.34 -23.44 -11.27
N ARG A 310 17.63 -23.52 -12.56
CA ARG A 310 18.57 -24.50 -13.12
C ARG A 310 19.93 -24.41 -12.44
N ASP A 311 20.44 -25.54 -11.97
CA ASP A 311 21.71 -25.64 -11.23
C ASP A 311 21.73 -24.91 -9.87
N PHE A 312 20.59 -24.39 -9.40
CA PHE A 312 20.51 -23.83 -8.05
C PHE A 312 20.56 -24.96 -7.02
N LYS A 313 21.47 -24.86 -6.05
CA LYS A 313 21.59 -25.84 -4.97
C LYS A 313 20.56 -25.58 -3.89
N ILE A 314 19.33 -25.99 -4.15
CA ILE A 314 18.21 -25.75 -3.26
C ILE A 314 18.33 -26.47 -1.91
N ASP A 315 19.21 -27.46 -1.78
CA ASP A 315 19.51 -28.18 -0.54
C ASP A 315 20.68 -27.57 0.26
N GLN A 316 21.29 -26.49 -0.23
CA GLN A 316 22.38 -25.78 0.43
C GLN A 316 21.84 -24.56 1.19
N CYS A 317 22.16 -24.46 2.49
CA CYS A 317 21.83 -23.27 3.27
C CYS A 317 22.66 -22.05 2.82
N LEU A 318 22.07 -20.86 2.89
CA LEU A 318 22.80 -19.60 2.80
C LEU A 318 23.82 -19.52 3.94
N HIS A 319 25.02 -19.04 3.64
CA HIS A 319 26.08 -18.80 4.63
C HIS A 319 25.83 -17.49 5.39
N LEU A 320 24.79 -17.45 6.21
CA LEU A 320 24.51 -16.30 7.07
C LEU A 320 25.35 -16.36 8.36
N PRO A 321 25.73 -15.20 8.94
CA PRO A 321 26.54 -15.11 10.14
C PRO A 321 25.70 -15.39 11.40
N PHE A 322 25.18 -16.62 11.51
CA PHE A 322 24.39 -17.03 12.66
C PHE A 322 25.24 -17.15 13.93
N ASP A 323 24.70 -16.69 15.06
CA ASP A 323 25.34 -16.82 16.39
C ASP A 323 25.60 -18.28 16.79
N ARG A 324 24.83 -19.22 16.21
CA ARG A 324 24.93 -20.66 16.45
C ARG A 324 24.81 -21.41 15.14
N ARG A 325 25.50 -22.54 15.04
CA ARG A 325 25.37 -23.44 13.89
C ARG A 325 23.91 -23.87 13.76
N ARG A 326 23.36 -23.71 12.56
CA ARG A 326 22.02 -24.21 12.23
C ARG A 326 22.00 -25.73 12.37
N LEU A 327 21.11 -26.22 13.24
CA LEU A 327 20.87 -27.65 13.44
C LEU A 327 20.06 -28.21 12.26
N SER A 328 20.00 -29.53 12.13
CA SER A 328 19.18 -30.21 11.11
C SER A 328 17.73 -29.71 11.13
N ASP A 329 17.03 -29.89 10.01
CA ASP A 329 15.65 -29.40 9.83
C ASP A 329 14.66 -29.86 10.92
N GLU A 330 14.94 -31.00 11.56
CA GLU A 330 14.24 -31.53 12.74
C GLU A 330 14.17 -30.57 13.93
N HIS A 331 15.05 -29.57 13.98
CA HIS A 331 15.14 -28.59 15.07
C HIS A 331 14.58 -27.21 14.67
N ARG A 332 14.01 -27.05 13.47
CA ARG A 332 13.35 -25.79 13.07
C ARG A 332 12.15 -25.55 13.98
N THR A 333 12.08 -24.36 14.55
CA THR A 333 10.94 -23.90 15.34
C THR A 333 10.39 -22.62 14.75
N GLY A 334 9.09 -22.36 14.89
CA GLY A 334 8.49 -21.06 14.54
C GLY A 334 8.80 -19.95 15.55
N ARG A 335 9.74 -20.16 16.48
CA ARG A 335 10.14 -19.13 17.45
C ARG A 335 11.10 -18.18 16.77
N GLY A 336 10.77 -16.90 16.79
CA GLY A 336 11.59 -15.82 16.27
C GLY A 336 11.41 -14.55 17.09
N ILE A 337 12.25 -13.56 16.79
CA ILE A 337 12.11 -12.19 17.27
C ILE A 337 12.08 -11.28 16.05
N SER A 338 11.25 -10.25 16.09
CA SER A 338 11.21 -9.23 15.05
C SER A 338 12.05 -8.03 15.47
N ALA A 339 12.88 -7.54 14.57
CA ALA A 339 13.57 -6.26 14.71
C ALA A 339 13.00 -5.31 13.64
N SER A 340 12.49 -4.17 14.07
CA SER A 340 11.94 -3.16 13.17
C SER A 340 12.92 -2.00 13.05
N PHE A 341 13.19 -1.61 11.80
CA PHE A 341 14.05 -0.47 11.48
C PHE A 341 13.18 0.62 10.87
N ASN A 342 13.31 1.83 11.40
CA ASN A 342 12.58 2.98 10.89
C ASN A 342 13.53 3.84 10.06
N PHE A 343 13.26 3.94 8.77
CA PHE A 343 13.96 4.88 7.91
C PHE A 343 13.42 6.28 8.17
N ASN A 344 14.31 7.24 8.43
CA ASN A 344 13.91 8.62 8.63
C ASN A 344 13.32 9.23 7.35
N GLU A 345 12.73 10.41 7.48
CA GLU A 345 12.03 11.07 6.38
C GLU A 345 12.97 11.40 5.21
N ASP A 346 14.20 11.84 5.48
CA ASP A 346 15.18 12.19 4.45
C ASP A 346 15.58 10.96 3.61
N LEU A 347 15.83 9.83 4.26
CA LEU A 347 16.16 8.58 3.59
C LEU A 347 14.96 8.03 2.81
N SER A 348 13.75 8.17 3.35
CA SER A 348 12.51 7.80 2.67
C SER A 348 12.23 8.65 1.42
N LYS A 349 12.43 9.97 1.50
CA LYS A 349 12.35 10.91 0.36
C LYS A 349 13.39 10.57 -0.69
N THR A 350 14.63 10.31 -0.27
CA THR A 350 15.71 9.90 -1.15
C THR A 350 15.38 8.60 -1.87
N PHE A 351 14.90 7.59 -1.14
CA PHE A 351 14.46 6.31 -1.69
C PHE A 351 13.40 6.50 -2.79
N LEU A 352 12.32 7.25 -2.50
CA LEU A 352 11.26 7.52 -3.49
C LEU A 352 11.75 8.37 -4.67
N SER A 353 12.69 9.29 -4.45
CA SER A 353 13.30 10.05 -5.55
C SER A 353 14.10 9.15 -6.50
N ILE A 354 14.81 8.14 -5.98
CA ILE A 354 15.54 7.13 -6.76
C ILE A 354 14.54 6.28 -7.55
N VAL A 355 13.45 5.83 -6.91
CA VAL A 355 12.36 5.10 -7.60
C VAL A 355 11.87 5.88 -8.82
N SER A 356 11.59 7.18 -8.65
CA SER A 356 11.13 8.05 -9.73
C SER A 356 12.20 8.29 -10.81
N MET A 357 13.47 8.45 -10.41
CA MET A 357 14.59 8.73 -11.31
C MET A 357 14.86 7.54 -12.24
N TYR A 358 14.84 6.31 -11.69
CA TYR A 358 15.10 5.08 -12.43
C TYR A 358 13.84 4.44 -13.01
N LYS A 359 12.67 5.08 -12.89
CA LYS A 359 11.38 4.57 -13.37
C LYS A 359 11.09 3.13 -12.92
N THR A 360 11.42 2.80 -11.67
CA THR A 360 11.25 1.46 -11.11
C THR A 360 10.09 1.43 -10.11
N LYS A 361 9.81 0.25 -9.51
CA LYS A 361 8.87 0.12 -8.38
C LYS A 361 9.62 0.26 -7.05
N PRO A 362 9.00 0.83 -6.01
CA PRO A 362 9.56 0.82 -4.65
C PRO A 362 9.97 -0.58 -4.19
N GLU A 363 9.16 -1.59 -4.49
CA GLU A 363 9.44 -2.99 -4.18
C GLU A 363 10.74 -3.49 -4.83
N TYR A 364 10.99 -3.15 -6.09
CA TYR A 364 12.18 -3.64 -6.83
C TYR A 364 13.45 -2.94 -6.33
N LEU A 365 13.37 -1.64 -6.03
CA LEU A 365 14.48 -0.94 -5.40
C LEU A 365 14.81 -1.52 -4.01
N ALA A 366 13.79 -1.76 -3.19
CA ALA A 366 13.93 -2.39 -1.89
C ALA A 366 14.53 -3.79 -1.98
N LEU A 367 14.06 -4.59 -2.94
CA LEU A 367 14.55 -5.93 -3.22
C LEU A 367 16.02 -5.90 -3.67
N ALA A 368 16.42 -4.95 -4.52
CA ALA A 368 17.82 -4.79 -4.95
C ALA A 368 18.73 -4.40 -3.78
N ILE A 369 18.28 -3.50 -2.89
CA ILE A 369 18.99 -3.19 -1.63
C ILE A 369 19.13 -4.44 -0.77
N TYR A 370 18.07 -5.22 -0.66
CA TYR A 370 18.04 -6.44 0.14
C TYR A 370 19.02 -7.51 -0.39
N TYR A 371 19.07 -7.71 -1.70
CA TYR A 371 20.04 -8.57 -2.34
C TYR A 371 21.47 -8.08 -2.12
N ALA A 372 21.74 -6.77 -2.26
CA ALA A 372 23.05 -6.21 -1.98
C ALA A 372 23.47 -6.40 -0.51
N PHE A 373 22.52 -6.28 0.41
CA PHE A 373 22.72 -6.57 1.82
C PHE A 373 23.06 -8.05 2.05
N LEU A 374 22.29 -8.98 1.46
CA LEU A 374 22.56 -10.41 1.56
C LEU A 374 23.93 -10.77 0.99
N PHE A 375 24.29 -10.24 -0.18
CA PHE A 375 25.62 -10.45 -0.78
C PHE A 375 26.75 -10.05 0.16
N LYS A 376 26.61 -8.92 0.87
CA LYS A 376 27.59 -8.50 1.89
C LYS A 376 27.55 -9.40 3.12
N LEU A 377 26.36 -9.81 3.56
CA LEU A 377 26.16 -10.61 4.76
C LEU A 377 26.68 -12.04 4.62
N THR A 378 26.61 -12.61 3.41
CA THR A 378 27.13 -13.94 3.07
C THR A 378 28.59 -13.94 2.65
N ASN A 379 29.30 -12.83 2.90
CA ASN A 379 30.71 -12.65 2.52
C ASN A 379 30.96 -12.87 1.00
N GLY A 380 30.00 -12.45 0.17
CA GLY A 380 30.13 -12.43 -1.29
C GLY A 380 29.58 -13.66 -2.02
N ASP A 381 28.66 -14.43 -1.42
CA ASP A 381 27.97 -15.51 -2.16
C ASP A 381 27.27 -14.92 -3.40
N ARG A 382 27.59 -15.51 -4.56
CA ARG A 382 27.15 -14.97 -5.85
C ARG A 382 25.84 -15.56 -6.36
N ASP A 383 25.31 -16.58 -5.73
CA ASP A 383 24.09 -17.25 -6.17
C ASP A 383 23.09 -17.23 -5.01
N LEU A 384 22.26 -16.19 -4.99
CA LEU A 384 21.35 -15.92 -3.87
C LEU A 384 19.93 -16.17 -4.33
N CYS A 385 19.19 -16.94 -3.55
CA CYS A 385 17.76 -17.17 -3.77
C CYS A 385 16.99 -16.81 -2.51
N ILE A 386 15.96 -16.00 -2.67
CA ILE A 386 15.06 -15.60 -1.61
C ILE A 386 13.63 -15.99 -1.99
N VAL A 387 12.70 -15.94 -1.06
CA VAL A 387 11.27 -16.08 -1.39
C VAL A 387 10.51 -14.78 -1.19
N THR A 388 9.48 -14.58 -2.01
CA THR A 388 8.50 -13.50 -1.82
C THR A 388 7.08 -14.05 -1.82
N ASN A 389 6.20 -13.37 -1.09
CA ASN A 389 4.77 -13.66 -1.05
C ASN A 389 4.07 -12.90 -2.18
N VAL A 390 3.22 -13.61 -2.94
CA VAL A 390 2.37 -13.05 -3.99
C VAL A 390 0.90 -13.31 -3.68
N HIS A 391 0.01 -12.48 -4.21
CA HIS A 391 -1.43 -12.59 -3.94
C HIS A 391 -2.07 -13.90 -4.46
N GLY A 392 -1.47 -14.51 -5.50
CA GLY A 392 -1.92 -15.75 -6.15
C GLY A 392 -3.35 -15.73 -6.74
N ARG A 393 -3.94 -14.53 -6.87
CA ARG A 393 -5.22 -14.28 -7.55
C ARG A 393 -4.97 -13.90 -9.01
N TYR A 394 -4.65 -14.89 -9.83
CA TYR A 394 -4.25 -14.69 -11.23
C TYR A 394 -5.43 -14.64 -12.22
N LYS A 395 -6.66 -14.88 -11.75
CA LYS A 395 -7.88 -14.69 -12.53
C LYS A 395 -8.79 -13.61 -11.91
N PRO A 396 -9.50 -12.80 -12.72
CA PRO A 396 -10.37 -11.73 -12.23
C PRO A 396 -11.43 -12.20 -11.22
N GLU A 397 -12.00 -13.38 -11.42
CA GLU A 397 -13.05 -13.96 -10.57
C GLU A 397 -12.55 -14.26 -9.16
N LEU A 398 -11.24 -14.47 -9.01
CA LEU A 398 -10.62 -14.74 -7.71
C LEU A 398 -10.45 -13.47 -6.88
N MET A 399 -10.60 -12.27 -7.44
CA MET A 399 -10.27 -11.02 -6.74
C MET A 399 -11.24 -10.67 -5.61
N SER A 400 -12.50 -11.08 -5.71
CA SER A 400 -13.55 -10.81 -4.72
C SER A 400 -13.77 -11.94 -3.71
N ILE A 401 -13.13 -13.10 -3.90
CA ILE A 401 -13.34 -14.29 -3.07
C ILE A 401 -12.51 -14.20 -1.79
N ILE A 402 -13.14 -14.42 -0.64
CA ILE A 402 -12.43 -14.56 0.64
C ILE A 402 -11.87 -15.99 0.70
N GLY A 403 -10.56 -16.13 0.87
CA GLY A 403 -9.89 -17.43 0.89
C GLY A 403 -8.36 -17.32 0.89
N MET A 404 -7.69 -18.46 1.06
CA MET A 404 -6.24 -18.57 1.01
C MET A 404 -5.78 -18.70 -0.44
N PHE A 405 -5.31 -17.59 -1.01
CA PHE A 405 -4.78 -17.53 -2.38
C PHE A 405 -3.30 -17.18 -2.42
N ALA A 406 -2.73 -16.74 -1.29
CA ALA A 406 -1.33 -16.34 -1.24
C ALA A 406 -0.44 -17.50 -1.71
N ASN A 407 0.43 -17.21 -2.67
CA ASN A 407 1.46 -18.14 -3.13
C ASN A 407 2.83 -17.56 -2.76
N VAL A 408 3.84 -18.42 -2.78
CA VAL A 408 5.22 -18.06 -2.48
C VAL A 408 6.05 -18.42 -3.68
N ILE A 409 6.87 -17.49 -4.16
CA ILE A 409 7.75 -17.76 -5.30
C ILE A 409 9.21 -17.48 -4.95
N PRO A 410 10.14 -18.32 -5.43
CA PRO A 410 11.56 -18.06 -5.29
C PRO A 410 12.00 -17.00 -6.31
N LEU A 411 12.87 -16.11 -5.88
CA LEU A 411 13.55 -15.14 -6.72
C LEU A 411 15.04 -15.44 -6.59
N ARG A 412 15.70 -15.78 -7.70
CA ARG A 412 17.13 -16.12 -7.73
C ARG A 412 17.90 -15.07 -8.49
N CYS A 413 18.88 -14.47 -7.82
CA CYS A 413 19.80 -13.50 -8.40
C CYS A 413 21.22 -14.06 -8.43
N LYS A 414 21.81 -14.12 -9.63
CA LYS A 414 23.22 -14.46 -9.83
C LYS A 414 24.06 -13.18 -9.86
N PHE A 415 24.68 -12.85 -8.74
CA PHE A 415 25.49 -11.65 -8.55
C PHE A 415 26.77 -11.67 -9.39
N ASP A 416 26.94 -10.62 -10.18
CA ASP A 416 28.25 -10.21 -10.70
C ASP A 416 28.88 -9.17 -9.75
N PRO A 417 30.07 -9.45 -9.17
CA PRO A 417 30.79 -8.50 -8.31
C PRO A 417 31.17 -7.18 -9.00
N HIS A 418 31.14 -7.13 -10.33
CA HIS A 418 31.48 -5.94 -11.12
C HIS A 418 30.27 -5.05 -11.41
N TRP A 419 29.06 -5.47 -11.06
CA TRP A 419 27.87 -4.66 -11.27
C TRP A 419 27.89 -3.38 -10.43
N SER A 420 27.51 -2.29 -11.08
CA SER A 420 26.99 -1.11 -10.39
C SER A 420 25.65 -1.43 -9.75
N PHE A 421 25.23 -0.62 -8.76
CA PHE A 421 23.93 -0.79 -8.14
C PHE A 421 22.77 -0.65 -9.16
N THR A 422 22.93 0.21 -10.17
CA THR A 422 21.96 0.36 -11.25
C THR A 422 21.78 -0.94 -12.04
N GLN A 423 22.87 -1.64 -12.37
CA GLN A 423 22.81 -2.92 -13.09
C GLN A 423 22.16 -4.01 -12.24
N LEU A 424 22.44 -4.03 -10.93
CA LEU A 424 21.74 -4.91 -10.00
C LEU A 424 20.22 -4.61 -9.98
N LEU A 425 19.84 -3.34 -9.97
CA LEU A 425 18.43 -2.93 -9.98
C LEU A 425 17.73 -3.38 -11.27
N GLU A 426 18.37 -3.22 -12.43
CA GLU A 426 17.86 -3.68 -13.72
C GLU A 426 17.66 -5.20 -13.73
N GLU A 427 18.64 -5.97 -13.27
CA GLU A 427 18.56 -7.42 -13.16
C GLU A 427 17.43 -7.86 -12.23
N VAL A 428 17.35 -7.26 -11.04
CA VAL A 428 16.31 -7.57 -10.05
C VAL A 428 14.92 -7.23 -10.59
N GLN A 429 14.79 -6.11 -11.29
CA GLN A 429 13.53 -5.71 -11.90
C GLN A 429 13.08 -6.70 -12.98
N GLN A 430 14.00 -7.12 -13.86
CA GLN A 430 13.71 -8.10 -14.90
C GLN A 430 13.30 -9.44 -14.28
N MET A 431 14.15 -10.00 -13.42
CA MET A 431 13.91 -11.26 -12.71
C MET A 431 12.58 -11.25 -11.93
N ALA A 432 12.29 -10.18 -11.18
CA ALA A 432 11.05 -10.08 -10.41
C ALA A 432 9.82 -9.97 -11.30
N SER A 433 9.89 -9.22 -12.42
CA SER A 433 8.79 -9.10 -13.37
C SER A 433 8.47 -10.45 -14.02
N ASP A 434 9.49 -11.15 -14.53
CA ASP A 434 9.34 -12.44 -15.20
C ASP A 434 8.80 -13.51 -14.23
N SER A 435 9.25 -13.48 -12.97
CA SER A 435 8.78 -14.37 -11.91
C SER A 435 7.32 -14.11 -11.52
N LEU A 436 6.90 -12.85 -11.53
CA LEU A 436 5.52 -12.45 -11.24
C LEU A 436 4.53 -12.93 -12.32
N GLU A 437 4.94 -12.93 -13.58
CA GLU A 437 4.13 -13.47 -14.68
C GLU A 437 3.79 -14.95 -14.49
N HIS A 438 4.70 -15.72 -13.89
CA HIS A 438 4.55 -17.16 -13.65
C HIS A 438 4.15 -17.49 -12.20
N SER A 439 3.73 -16.48 -11.44
CA SER A 439 3.48 -16.58 -9.99
C SER A 439 2.26 -17.42 -9.60
N TYR A 440 1.46 -17.83 -10.57
CA TYR A 440 0.34 -18.76 -10.40
C TYR A 440 0.79 -20.22 -10.24
N PHE A 441 2.07 -20.53 -10.48
CA PHE A 441 2.59 -21.89 -10.36
C PHE A 441 2.93 -22.22 -8.89
N PRO A 442 2.41 -23.32 -8.31
CA PRO A 442 2.58 -23.61 -6.88
C PRO A 442 4.03 -23.86 -6.47
N LEU A 443 4.46 -23.28 -5.34
CA LEU A 443 5.81 -23.49 -4.79
C LEU A 443 6.19 -24.96 -4.71
N GLN A 444 5.28 -25.84 -4.24
CA GLN A 444 5.56 -27.27 -4.08
C GLN A 444 5.93 -27.93 -5.41
N ARG A 445 5.34 -27.48 -6.52
CA ARG A 445 5.69 -27.97 -7.85
C ARG A 445 7.04 -27.43 -8.32
N ILE A 446 7.34 -26.17 -8.03
CA ILE A 446 8.68 -25.59 -8.28
C ILE A 446 9.74 -26.41 -7.53
N LEU A 447 9.54 -26.66 -6.24
CA LEU A 447 10.47 -27.44 -5.42
C LEU A 447 10.63 -28.88 -5.93
N ALA A 448 9.53 -29.53 -6.32
CA ALA A 448 9.55 -30.90 -6.83
C ALA A 448 10.36 -31.07 -8.13
N GLN A 449 10.45 -30.03 -8.97
CA GLN A 449 11.27 -30.05 -10.18
C GLN A 449 12.78 -30.07 -9.88
N HIS A 450 13.19 -29.54 -8.73
CA HIS A 450 14.60 -29.33 -8.36
C HIS A 450 15.05 -30.21 -7.19
N SER A 451 14.12 -30.84 -6.47
CA SER A 451 14.40 -31.73 -5.35
C SER A 451 14.87 -33.10 -5.85
N GLN A 452 16.17 -33.23 -6.14
CA GLN A 452 16.80 -34.51 -6.48
C GLN A 452 17.20 -35.34 -5.23
N THR A 453 17.02 -34.79 -4.02
CA THR A 453 17.48 -35.39 -2.78
C THR A 453 16.33 -35.59 -1.81
N SER A 454 16.49 -36.48 -0.84
CA SER A 454 15.60 -36.63 0.33
C SER A 454 15.77 -35.49 1.35
N LYS A 455 16.57 -34.46 1.03
CA LYS A 455 16.80 -33.32 1.89
C LYS A 455 15.76 -32.23 1.60
N PRO A 456 15.30 -31.52 2.64
CA PRO A 456 14.37 -30.41 2.48
C PRO A 456 15.02 -29.26 1.71
N ALA A 457 14.18 -28.56 0.94
CA ALA A 457 14.58 -27.34 0.24
C ALA A 457 14.82 -26.20 1.26
N PHE A 458 15.97 -25.54 1.14
CA PHE A 458 16.37 -24.40 1.95
C PHE A 458 16.13 -23.10 1.20
N LEU A 459 15.00 -22.46 1.53
CA LEU A 459 14.74 -21.06 1.21
C LEU A 459 14.84 -20.30 2.53
N ASP A 460 16.05 -19.83 2.80
CA ASP A 460 16.46 -19.40 4.15
C ASP A 460 16.02 -18.01 4.51
N THR A 461 15.63 -17.24 3.50
CA THR A 461 15.24 -15.88 3.70
C THR A 461 14.09 -15.48 2.80
N SER A 462 13.22 -14.65 3.37
CA SER A 462 12.06 -14.10 2.70
C SER A 462 12.16 -12.59 2.64
N PHE A 463 11.66 -12.02 1.55
CA PHE A 463 11.49 -10.60 1.40
C PHE A 463 10.02 -10.33 1.09
N GLN A 464 9.43 -9.38 1.82
CA GLN A 464 8.08 -8.92 1.55
C GLN A 464 8.08 -7.41 1.57
N PHE A 465 7.58 -6.81 0.50
CA PHE A 465 7.35 -5.38 0.42
C PHE A 465 5.86 -5.12 0.44
N ASP A 466 5.37 -4.52 1.52
CA ASP A 466 3.98 -4.08 1.58
C ASP A 466 3.90 -2.58 1.32
N SER A 467 3.29 -2.23 0.18
CA SER A 467 2.94 -0.84 -0.16
C SER A 467 1.56 -0.46 0.36
N ASN A 468 0.82 -1.40 0.97
CA ASN A 468 -0.40 -1.07 1.68
C ASN A 468 -0.01 -0.15 2.83
N THR A 469 -0.39 1.10 2.66
CA THR A 469 -0.71 1.99 3.77
C THR A 469 -1.87 1.35 4.54
N VAL A 470 -1.56 0.32 5.35
CA VAL A 470 -2.48 -0.19 6.35
C VAL A 470 -2.75 0.99 7.25
N GLN A 471 -4.02 1.37 7.29
CA GLN A 471 -4.56 2.32 8.23
C GLN A 471 -4.07 1.95 9.65
N ASN A 472 -3.41 2.92 10.29
CA ASN A 472 -2.97 2.95 11.70
C ASN A 472 -1.50 2.61 11.97
N ILE A 473 -0.85 3.62 12.57
CA ILE A 473 0.38 3.59 13.37
C ILE A 473 1.65 3.37 12.53
N PHE A 474 2.48 4.43 12.51
CA PHE A 474 3.86 4.58 12.04
C PHE A 474 4.01 5.50 10.82
N THR A 475 4.58 6.68 11.08
CA THR A 475 5.14 7.65 10.12
C THR A 475 6.45 7.15 9.49
N ASN A 476 6.57 5.83 9.30
CA ASN A 476 7.77 5.22 8.77
C ASN A 476 7.39 4.57 7.45
N VAL A 477 8.11 4.92 6.39
CA VAL A 477 8.13 4.08 5.19
C VAL A 477 8.72 2.75 5.63
N ASN A 478 7.85 1.77 5.88
CA ASN A 478 8.25 0.40 6.15
C ASN A 478 8.72 -0.17 4.81
N ILE A 479 10.02 -0.14 4.56
CA ILE A 479 10.62 -0.87 3.43
C ILE A 479 10.66 -2.34 3.84
N GLY A 480 9.49 -2.98 3.82
CA GLY A 480 9.30 -4.39 4.10
C GLY A 480 9.64 -4.81 5.53
N ASP A 481 8.84 -5.71 6.08
CA ASP A 481 9.40 -6.60 7.08
C ASP A 481 10.47 -7.44 6.36
N ALA A 482 11.76 -7.13 6.58
CA ALA A 482 12.81 -8.11 6.38
C ALA A 482 12.68 -9.17 7.48
N CYS A 483 11.59 -9.95 7.43
CA CYS A 483 11.45 -11.10 8.30
C CYS A 483 12.39 -12.17 7.76
N LEU A 484 13.44 -12.50 8.52
CA LEU A 484 14.08 -13.82 8.43
C LEU A 484 13.09 -14.82 9.04
N CYS A 485 12.04 -15.12 8.28
CA CYS A 485 10.97 -16.01 8.66
C CYS A 485 11.41 -17.45 8.30
N PHE A 486 11.87 -18.20 9.29
CA PHE A 486 12.10 -19.64 9.13
C PHE A 486 10.75 -20.36 9.03
N ALA A 487 10.37 -20.73 7.80
CA ALA A 487 9.12 -21.46 7.55
C ALA A 487 9.03 -22.78 8.37
N PRO A 488 7.84 -23.13 8.92
CA PRO A 488 7.58 -24.41 9.56
C PRO A 488 7.30 -25.54 8.55
N HIS A 489 7.44 -26.78 9.03
CA HIS A 489 7.50 -28.04 8.27
C HIS A 489 6.19 -28.58 7.67
N SER A 490 5.05 -27.92 7.80
CA SER A 490 3.80 -28.48 7.29
C SER A 490 2.72 -27.42 7.09
N PHE A 491 2.29 -27.23 5.85
CA PHE A 491 0.96 -26.74 5.55
C PHE A 491 0.02 -27.96 5.53
N LYS A 492 -0.79 -28.14 6.57
CA LYS A 492 -2.06 -28.85 6.40
C LYS A 492 -3.04 -27.85 5.82
N ILE A 493 -3.12 -27.82 4.49
CA ILE A 493 -4.28 -27.27 3.80
C ILE A 493 -5.40 -28.28 4.05
N GLY A 494 -6.56 -27.82 4.51
CA GLY A 494 -7.73 -28.67 4.78
C GLY A 494 -8.33 -29.24 3.50
N THR A 495 -7.64 -30.17 2.84
CA THR A 495 -8.13 -30.95 1.70
C THR A 495 -8.20 -32.45 2.01
N ASP A 496 -7.80 -32.89 3.21
CA ASP A 496 -7.84 -34.30 3.62
C ASP A 496 -9.26 -34.83 3.90
N GLU A 497 -10.31 -34.00 3.76
CA GLU A 497 -11.72 -34.39 3.94
C GLU A 497 -12.53 -34.49 2.62
N ILE A 498 -11.89 -34.44 1.44
CA ILE A 498 -12.58 -34.68 0.14
C ILE A 498 -12.17 -36.03 -0.49
N ALA A 499 -11.56 -36.93 0.28
CA ALA A 499 -11.35 -38.31 -0.12
C ALA A 499 -11.91 -39.27 0.93
N SER A 500 -13.24 -39.28 1.05
CA SER A 500 -14.04 -40.46 1.44
C SER A 500 -15.42 -40.37 0.84
#